data_AF-A0A7W9M2J0-F1
#
_entry.id   AF-A0A7W9M2J0-F1
#
_cell.length_a   1.000
_cell.length_b   1.000
_cell.length_c   1.000
_cell.angle_alpha   90.00
_cell.angle_beta   90.00
_cell.angle_gamma   90.00
#
_symmetry.space_group_name_H-M   'P 1'
#
loop_
_entity.id
_entity.type
_entity.pdbx_description
1 polymer ?
#
loop_
_entity_poly.entity_id
_entity_poly.type
_entity_poly.pdbx_seq_one_letter_code
_entity_poly.pdbx_strand_id
1 'polypeptide(L)'
;MNEHELKSALQDVMVASSPPPPMDAGAALDRGRRADRRRKATWAVAVAGLGVVAIAVGAVLVPNLAGGDGVQVAGGQSSVPASAPPMTSVPPSVTATLSPPPTSEDAKASTERPWPNGQGDRTSTNGPRADKSVAVLNDLGSSLPNGVEAVDKAAVGRLDYGPLRRTQSQFADYTADGLEIWEYLAYTPVVRGGTEGVGHLWMQVETKGNSRVEDVSGCGMVIRQTYPVTDGSGRCDILDVGGKQVVVVTAAGPENGMEQAAFYRYDDSTLVIVAQSREYLNSGHPALAERPLTSQQLAAIAVDPKFHLD
;
A
#
# COMPACT_ATOMS: atom_id res chain seq x y z
N MET A 1 -42.58 13.13 31.61
CA MET A 1 -41.67 11.99 31.83
C MET A 1 -40.70 12.39 32.94
N ASN A 2 -40.70 11.66 34.05
CA ASN A 2 -39.85 11.97 35.20
C ASN A 2 -38.51 11.19 35.12
N GLU A 3 -37.52 11.58 35.92
CA GLU A 3 -36.18 10.95 35.90
C GLU A 3 -36.23 9.44 36.20
N HIS A 4 -37.21 9.00 37.01
CA HIS A 4 -37.40 7.60 37.33
C HIS A 4 -37.91 6.77 36.13
N GLU A 5 -38.80 7.32 35.31
CA GLU A 5 -39.28 6.67 34.08
C GLU A 5 -38.15 6.52 33.05
N LEU A 6 -37.28 7.53 32.91
CA LEU A 6 -36.11 7.46 32.01
C LEU A 6 -35.09 6.41 32.49
N LYS A 7 -34.80 6.36 33.79
CA LYS A 7 -33.90 5.34 34.36
C LYS A 7 -34.46 3.93 34.22
N SER A 8 -35.75 3.74 34.45
CA SER A 8 -36.42 2.45 34.27
C SER A 8 -36.38 2.00 32.82
N ALA A 9 -36.66 2.90 31.86
CA ALA A 9 -36.62 2.57 30.44
C ALA A 9 -35.19 2.21 29.96
N LEU A 10 -34.16 2.91 30.46
CA LEU A 10 -32.76 2.61 30.12
C LEU A 10 -32.29 1.28 30.73
N GLN A 11 -32.72 0.95 31.95
CA GLN A 11 -32.41 -0.35 32.56
C GLN A 11 -33.10 -1.51 31.84
N ASP A 12 -34.36 -1.33 31.42
CA ASP A 12 -35.12 -2.36 30.70
C ASP A 12 -34.50 -2.68 29.33
N VAL A 13 -34.00 -1.66 28.62
CA VAL A 13 -33.27 -1.83 27.34
C VAL A 13 -31.89 -2.49 27.53
N MET A 14 -31.21 -2.26 28.66
CA MET A 14 -29.95 -2.93 28.96
C MET A 14 -30.12 -4.40 29.33
N VAL A 15 -31.25 -4.79 29.96
CA VAL A 15 -31.51 -6.19 30.32
C VAL A 15 -32.04 -7.01 29.14
N ALA A 16 -32.72 -6.37 28.17
CA ALA A 16 -33.20 -7.02 26.95
C ALA A 16 -32.10 -7.29 25.89
N SER A 17 -30.87 -6.82 26.12
CA SER A 17 -29.75 -7.10 25.22
C SER A 17 -29.17 -8.48 25.54
N SER A 18 -29.62 -9.49 24.79
CA SER A 18 -29.01 -10.82 24.79
C SER A 18 -27.48 -10.67 24.68
N PRO A 19 -26.68 -11.31 25.56
CA PRO A 19 -25.23 -11.22 25.48
C PRO A 19 -24.77 -11.60 24.08
N PRO A 20 -23.82 -10.85 23.48
CA PRO A 20 -23.36 -11.12 22.14
C PRO A 20 -22.92 -12.60 22.07
N PRO A 21 -23.25 -13.32 20.99
CA PRO A 21 -22.87 -14.71 20.84
C PRO A 21 -21.38 -14.86 21.12
N PRO A 22 -20.95 -15.86 21.92
CA PRO A 22 -19.54 -16.04 22.22
C PRO A 22 -18.79 -16.22 20.89
N MET A 23 -17.89 -15.29 20.58
CA MET A 23 -17.02 -15.43 19.41
C MET A 23 -16.09 -16.61 19.65
N ASP A 24 -16.22 -17.65 18.82
CA ASP A 24 -15.26 -18.74 18.77
C ASP A 24 -13.97 -18.22 18.12
N ALA A 25 -12.99 -17.89 18.97
CA ALA A 25 -11.67 -17.44 18.55
C ALA A 25 -10.96 -18.47 17.67
N GLY A 26 -11.25 -19.77 17.85
CA GLY A 26 -10.75 -20.85 16.99
C GLY A 26 -11.30 -20.74 15.57
N ALA A 27 -12.62 -20.55 15.43
CA ALA A 27 -13.25 -20.35 14.12
C ALA A 27 -12.76 -19.08 13.40
N ALA A 28 -12.47 -18.00 14.14
CA ALA A 28 -11.89 -16.79 13.58
C ALA A 28 -10.45 -17.01 13.07
N LEU A 29 -9.60 -17.66 13.86
CA LEU A 29 -8.22 -17.99 13.49
C LEU A 29 -8.16 -18.98 12.32
N ASP A 30 -9.06 -19.96 12.27
CA ASP A 30 -9.13 -20.93 11.18
C ASP A 30 -9.58 -20.30 9.86
N ARG A 31 -10.50 -19.32 9.90
CA ARG A 31 -10.83 -18.51 8.71
C ARG A 31 -9.61 -17.70 8.26
N GLY A 32 -8.87 -17.11 9.20
CA GLY A 32 -7.63 -16.37 8.91
C GLY A 32 -6.56 -17.24 8.25
N ARG A 33 -6.27 -18.42 8.83
CA ARG A 33 -5.29 -19.38 8.29
C ARG A 33 -5.70 -19.91 6.92
N ARG A 34 -6.99 -20.16 6.67
CA ARG A 34 -7.49 -20.57 5.35
C ARG A 34 -7.33 -19.47 4.31
N ALA A 35 -7.56 -18.21 4.67
CA ALA A 35 -7.36 -17.07 3.78
C ALA A 35 -5.87 -16.88 3.42
N ASP A 36 -4.96 -17.01 4.39
CA ASP A 36 -3.52 -16.92 4.16
C ASP A 36 -3.00 -18.04 3.24
N ARG A 37 -3.45 -19.29 3.46
CA ARG A 37 -3.11 -20.42 2.58
C ARG A 37 -3.57 -20.21 1.14
N ARG A 38 -4.75 -19.61 0.93
CA ARG A 38 -5.25 -19.29 -0.42
C ARG A 38 -4.36 -18.27 -1.13
N ARG A 39 -3.95 -17.20 -0.43
CA ARG A 39 -3.04 -16.19 -0.99
C ARG A 39 -1.69 -16.78 -1.38
N LYS A 40 -1.10 -17.62 -0.52
CA LYS A 40 0.18 -18.29 -0.83
C LYS A 40 0.08 -19.24 -2.03
N ALA A 41 -1.05 -19.92 -2.20
CA ALA A 41 -1.28 -20.78 -3.35
C ALA A 41 -1.40 -20.00 -4.68
N THR A 42 -1.95 -18.77 -4.66
CA THR A 42 -2.04 -17.93 -5.87
C THR A 42 -0.66 -17.46 -6.36
N TRP A 43 0.28 -17.22 -5.44
CA TRP A 43 1.65 -16.81 -5.78
C TRP A 43 2.50 -17.93 -6.38
N ALA A 44 2.22 -19.19 -6.04
CA ALA A 44 2.99 -20.34 -6.54
C ALA A 44 2.69 -20.70 -8.00
N VAL A 45 1.55 -20.26 -8.56
CA VAL A 45 1.14 -20.59 -9.95
C VAL A 45 1.75 -19.62 -10.98
N ALA A 46 2.24 -18.44 -10.57
CA ALA A 46 2.72 -17.41 -11.48
C ALA A 46 4.17 -17.60 -12.01
N VAL A 47 4.91 -18.63 -11.58
CA VAL A 47 6.35 -18.79 -11.92
C VAL A 47 6.61 -19.83 -13.04
N ALA A 48 5.60 -20.57 -13.53
CA ALA A 48 5.81 -21.70 -14.44
C ALA A 48 5.47 -21.44 -15.92
N GLY A 49 5.68 -20.23 -16.44
CA GLY A 49 5.20 -19.87 -17.80
C GLY A 49 6.18 -19.05 -18.65
N LEU A 50 7.42 -19.50 -18.85
CA LEU A 50 8.30 -18.95 -19.89
C LEU A 50 8.95 -20.09 -20.68
N GLY A 51 8.47 -20.33 -21.90
CA GLY A 51 9.00 -21.36 -22.79
C GLY A 51 8.63 -21.16 -24.27
N VAL A 52 9.54 -20.52 -25.01
CA VAL A 52 9.87 -20.67 -26.44
C VAL A 52 8.81 -20.32 -27.50
N VAL A 53 9.01 -19.19 -28.18
CA VAL A 53 8.74 -19.04 -29.62
C VAL A 53 9.89 -18.23 -30.24
N ALA A 54 10.83 -18.91 -30.91
CA ALA A 54 11.82 -18.28 -31.79
C ALA A 54 11.49 -18.65 -33.24
N ILE A 55 11.32 -17.61 -34.05
CA ILE A 55 10.83 -17.60 -35.43
C ILE A 55 11.89 -18.18 -36.37
N ALA A 56 11.46 -19.04 -37.30
CA ALA A 56 12.24 -19.54 -38.42
C ALA A 56 11.70 -18.95 -39.73
N VAL A 57 12.56 -18.29 -40.53
CA VAL A 57 12.63 -18.12 -42.01
C VAL A 57 13.85 -17.20 -42.24
N GLY A 58 14.83 -17.38 -43.13
CA GLY A 58 15.12 -18.29 -44.24
C GLY A 58 16.51 -17.93 -44.81
N ALA A 59 17.14 -18.90 -45.48
CA ALA A 59 18.53 -18.92 -45.95
C ALA A 59 18.84 -18.02 -47.19
N VAL A 60 20.14 -17.80 -47.48
CA VAL A 60 20.83 -18.19 -48.75
C VAL A 60 22.30 -17.67 -48.84
N LEU A 61 23.24 -18.64 -48.97
CA LEU A 61 24.55 -18.71 -49.68
C LEU A 61 25.74 -17.74 -49.31
N VAL A 62 26.87 -18.15 -48.68
CA VAL A 62 28.02 -19.04 -49.06
C VAL A 62 29.09 -18.33 -49.94
N PRO A 63 30.44 -18.59 -49.89
CA PRO A 63 31.37 -19.10 -48.84
C PRO A 63 32.73 -18.32 -48.73
N ASN A 64 33.55 -18.56 -47.68
CA ASN A 64 34.80 -19.36 -47.75
C ASN A 64 35.80 -19.14 -46.57
N LEU A 65 36.10 -20.29 -45.94
CA LEU A 65 37.42 -20.88 -45.60
C LEU A 65 38.34 -20.35 -44.49
N ALA A 66 38.73 -21.37 -43.69
CA ALA A 66 39.91 -21.56 -42.83
C ALA A 66 39.85 -20.90 -41.44
N GLY A 67 40.00 -21.62 -40.31
CA GLY A 67 40.28 -23.03 -40.03
C GLY A 67 40.61 -23.22 -38.54
N GLY A 68 40.47 -24.45 -38.03
CA GLY A 68 40.96 -24.94 -36.71
C GLY A 68 40.09 -24.58 -35.50
N ASP A 69 39.85 -25.41 -34.50
CA ASP A 69 40.36 -26.74 -34.15
C ASP A 69 39.36 -27.35 -33.14
N GLY A 70 39.14 -28.67 -33.17
CA GLY A 70 38.02 -29.34 -32.50
C GLY A 70 38.35 -30.04 -31.18
N VAL A 71 37.33 -30.27 -30.34
CA VAL A 71 37.28 -31.27 -29.24
C VAL A 71 35.79 -31.66 -29.04
N GLN A 72 35.31 -32.76 -29.62
CA GLN A 72 35.06 -34.12 -29.06
C GLN A 72 34.17 -34.24 -27.81
N VAL A 73 33.14 -35.09 -27.96
CA VAL A 73 32.13 -35.53 -26.96
C VAL A 73 32.28 -37.05 -26.73
N ALA A 74 32.29 -37.49 -25.47
CA ALA A 74 31.86 -38.80 -24.90
C ALA A 74 32.30 -38.79 -23.41
N GLY A 75 31.69 -39.40 -22.40
CA GLY A 75 30.69 -40.45 -22.25
C GLY A 75 31.11 -41.33 -21.05
N GLY A 76 30.29 -41.42 -19.99
CA GLY A 76 30.15 -42.61 -19.11
C GLY A 76 31.26 -43.08 -18.12
N GLN A 77 30.86 -43.15 -16.84
CA GLN A 77 31.09 -44.20 -15.82
C GLN A 77 32.30 -44.19 -14.83
N SER A 78 31.90 -44.12 -13.55
CA SER A 78 32.38 -44.65 -12.25
C SER A 78 33.73 -45.37 -12.08
N SER A 79 34.48 -44.99 -11.03
CA SER A 79 35.04 -45.92 -10.01
C SER A 79 35.60 -45.20 -8.76
N VAL A 80 34.98 -45.49 -7.60
CA VAL A 80 35.50 -45.87 -6.25
C VAL A 80 36.62 -45.05 -5.54
N PRO A 81 36.57 -44.92 -4.18
CA PRO A 81 37.26 -43.86 -3.41
C PRO A 81 38.55 -44.31 -2.70
N ALA A 82 39.35 -43.33 -2.23
CA ALA A 82 40.54 -43.55 -1.41
C ALA A 82 40.42 -42.94 0.01
N SER A 83 40.49 -43.83 1.01
CA SER A 83 40.81 -43.66 2.45
C SER A 83 42.22 -43.06 2.66
N ALA A 84 42.72 -42.55 3.81
CA ALA A 84 42.32 -42.11 5.17
C ALA A 84 43.60 -41.40 5.77
N PRO A 85 43.62 -40.76 6.97
CA PRO A 85 43.72 -41.48 8.27
C PRO A 85 43.03 -40.77 9.48
N PRO A 86 42.99 -41.40 10.68
CA PRO A 86 42.12 -41.01 11.79
C PRO A 86 42.81 -40.14 12.84
N MET A 87 42.04 -39.32 13.55
CA MET A 87 42.43 -38.81 14.87
C MET A 87 41.27 -38.95 15.87
N THR A 88 41.52 -39.79 16.86
CA THR A 88 40.87 -39.88 18.16
C THR A 88 41.02 -38.58 18.96
N SER A 89 39.93 -38.02 19.50
CA SER A 89 39.94 -37.41 20.84
C SER A 89 38.53 -37.21 21.40
N VAL A 90 38.46 -37.45 22.71
CA VAL A 90 37.33 -37.55 23.64
C VAL A 90 36.62 -36.19 23.84
N PRO A 91 35.30 -36.14 24.09
CA PRO A 91 34.61 -34.89 24.44
C PRO A 91 34.82 -34.54 25.93
N PRO A 92 35.11 -33.27 26.30
CA PRO A 92 35.06 -32.86 27.70
C PRO A 92 33.61 -32.68 28.14
N SER A 93 33.24 -33.48 29.15
CA SER A 93 32.06 -33.30 29.98
C SER A 93 32.28 -32.06 30.86
N VAL A 94 31.51 -30.99 30.64
CA VAL A 94 31.45 -29.85 31.57
C VAL A 94 30.15 -29.92 32.35
N THR A 95 30.29 -30.27 33.62
CA THR A 95 29.26 -30.21 34.65
C THR A 95 28.80 -28.77 34.81
N ALA A 96 27.60 -28.44 34.32
CA ALA A 96 26.98 -27.15 34.60
C ALA A 96 26.49 -27.11 36.06
N THR A 97 27.18 -26.33 36.87
CA THR A 97 26.75 -25.98 38.23
C THR A 97 25.46 -25.17 38.15
N LEU A 98 24.40 -25.69 38.79
CA LEU A 98 23.09 -25.04 38.93
C LEU A 98 23.24 -23.72 39.71
N SER A 99 23.16 -22.59 39.01
CA SER A 99 22.74 -21.32 39.61
C SER A 99 21.20 -21.25 39.57
N PRO A 100 20.52 -20.92 40.67
CA PRO A 100 19.07 -20.75 40.66
C PRO A 100 18.67 -19.59 39.72
N PRO A 101 17.57 -19.71 38.97
CA PRO A 101 17.15 -18.67 38.05
C PRO A 101 16.82 -17.39 38.82
N PRO A 102 17.29 -16.21 38.39
CA PRO A 102 16.64 -14.97 38.80
C PRO A 102 15.20 -15.03 38.29
N THR A 103 14.26 -14.76 39.17
CA THR A 103 12.83 -14.62 38.88
C THR A 103 12.64 -13.49 37.87
N SER A 104 12.73 -13.82 36.59
CA SER A 104 12.40 -12.89 35.49
C SER A 104 10.91 -12.99 35.22
N GLU A 105 10.11 -12.37 36.09
CA GLU A 105 8.94 -11.64 35.60
C GLU A 105 9.48 -10.44 34.79
N ASP A 106 8.84 -10.12 33.67
CA ASP A 106 9.12 -8.97 32.81
C ASP A 106 10.35 -9.04 31.88
N ALA A 107 10.34 -10.01 30.98
CA ALA A 107 10.98 -9.83 29.67
C ALA A 107 10.21 -10.57 28.56
N LYS A 108 8.90 -10.32 28.46
CA LYS A 108 8.27 -10.34 27.13
C LYS A 108 8.81 -9.11 26.42
N ALA A 109 9.80 -9.30 25.55
CA ALA A 109 10.19 -8.28 24.58
C ALA A 109 8.93 -7.90 23.79
N SER A 110 8.30 -6.81 24.21
CA SER A 110 7.12 -6.29 23.55
C SER A 110 7.56 -5.82 22.17
N THR A 111 7.07 -6.49 21.13
CA THR A 111 7.20 -6.03 19.75
C THR A 111 6.23 -4.88 19.44
N GLU A 112 5.50 -4.36 20.43
CA GLU A 112 4.62 -3.22 20.28
C GLU A 112 5.43 -1.92 20.32
N ARG A 113 5.48 -1.21 19.18
CA ARG A 113 5.87 0.20 19.19
C ARG A 113 4.85 0.95 20.04
N PRO A 114 5.27 1.76 21.02
CA PRO A 114 4.35 2.52 21.84
C PRO A 114 3.47 3.41 20.96
N TRP A 115 2.18 3.48 21.27
CA TRP A 115 1.25 4.33 20.54
C TRP A 115 1.58 5.81 20.76
N PRO A 116 1.52 6.66 19.71
CA PRO A 116 1.62 8.10 19.86
C PRO A 116 0.65 8.64 20.90
N ASN A 117 1.13 9.54 21.76
CA ASN A 117 0.30 10.35 22.67
C ASN A 117 -0.72 9.54 23.51
N GLY A 118 -0.44 8.26 23.80
CA GLY A 118 -1.34 7.39 24.58
C GLY A 118 -2.62 6.97 23.86
N GLN A 119 -2.68 7.04 22.53
CA GLN A 119 -3.84 6.57 21.76
C GLN A 119 -4.05 5.05 21.91
N GLY A 120 -5.32 4.62 21.86
CA GLY A 120 -5.70 3.21 21.91
C GLY A 120 -5.69 2.51 20.54
N ASP A 121 -5.63 3.26 19.44
CA ASP A 121 -5.56 2.76 18.07
C ASP A 121 -4.68 3.65 17.17
N ARG A 122 -4.51 3.23 15.90
CA ARG A 122 -3.70 3.96 14.91
C ARG A 122 -4.40 5.15 14.26
N THR A 123 -5.72 5.27 14.39
CA THR A 123 -6.51 6.23 13.61
C THR A 123 -6.93 7.39 14.50
N SER A 124 -6.61 8.61 14.10
CA SER A 124 -7.12 9.79 14.80
C SER A 124 -8.40 10.28 14.12
N THR A 125 -9.50 10.17 14.85
CA THR A 125 -10.84 10.63 14.43
C THR A 125 -11.25 11.96 15.06
N ASN A 126 -10.45 12.46 16.02
CA ASN A 126 -10.64 13.76 16.68
C ASN A 126 -9.28 14.42 17.02
N GLY A 127 -9.32 15.73 17.30
CA GLY A 127 -8.15 16.51 17.68
C GLY A 127 -7.25 16.91 16.49
N PRO A 128 -6.03 17.41 16.76
CA PRO A 128 -5.21 18.10 15.76
C PRO A 128 -4.86 17.28 14.52
N ARG A 129 -4.73 15.94 14.64
CA ARG A 129 -4.44 15.06 13.50
C ARG A 129 -5.68 14.86 12.61
N ALA A 130 -6.86 14.72 13.21
CA ALA A 130 -8.11 14.71 12.48
C ALA A 130 -8.38 16.05 11.77
N ASP A 131 -8.19 17.17 12.47
CA ASP A 131 -8.36 18.52 11.91
C ASP A 131 -7.43 18.75 10.70
N LYS A 132 -6.18 18.28 10.79
CA LYS A 132 -5.22 18.35 9.68
C LYS A 132 -5.68 17.52 8.47
N SER A 133 -6.28 16.34 8.67
CA SER A 133 -6.85 15.59 7.54
C SER A 133 -8.01 16.33 6.84
N VAL A 134 -8.85 17.03 7.62
CA VAL A 134 -9.93 17.88 7.09
C VAL A 134 -9.35 19.05 6.29
N ALA A 135 -8.27 19.67 6.78
CA ALA A 135 -7.55 20.70 6.04
C ALA A 135 -7.03 20.17 4.70
N VAL A 136 -6.35 19.01 4.68
CA VAL A 136 -5.87 18.36 3.44
C VAL A 136 -6.98 18.14 2.43
N LEU A 137 -8.16 17.66 2.86
CA LEU A 137 -9.30 17.47 1.97
C LEU A 137 -9.85 18.79 1.40
N ASN A 138 -9.91 19.85 2.22
CA ASN A 138 -10.36 21.16 1.77
C ASN A 138 -9.35 21.79 0.81
N ASP A 139 -8.05 21.66 1.11
CA ASP A 139 -6.98 22.13 0.27
C ASP A 139 -6.98 21.41 -1.08
N LEU A 140 -7.17 20.09 -1.10
CA LEU A 140 -7.36 19.30 -2.33
C LEU A 140 -8.50 19.86 -3.19
N GLY A 141 -9.65 20.14 -2.59
CA GLY A 141 -10.78 20.75 -3.30
C GLY A 141 -10.47 22.15 -3.84
N SER A 142 -9.72 22.95 -3.10
CA SER A 142 -9.34 24.32 -3.49
C SER A 142 -8.26 24.38 -4.58
N SER A 143 -7.48 23.31 -4.75
CA SER A 143 -6.41 23.22 -5.74
C SER A 143 -6.88 22.64 -7.08
N LEU A 144 -8.19 22.37 -7.21
CA LEU A 144 -8.77 21.90 -8.47
C LEU A 144 -8.76 23.02 -9.54
N PRO A 145 -8.47 22.66 -10.81
CA PRO A 145 -8.53 23.62 -11.90
C PRO A 145 -9.98 24.01 -12.22
N ASN A 146 -10.13 25.16 -12.88
CA ASN A 146 -11.43 25.63 -13.37
C ASN A 146 -12.16 24.54 -14.18
N GLY A 147 -13.44 24.36 -13.90
CA GLY A 147 -14.29 23.37 -14.57
C GLY A 147 -14.26 21.98 -13.93
N VAL A 148 -13.45 21.75 -12.90
CA VAL A 148 -13.48 20.53 -12.06
C VAL A 148 -13.84 20.94 -10.63
N GLU A 149 -14.80 20.24 -10.03
CA GLU A 149 -15.33 20.58 -8.71
C GLU A 149 -15.36 19.35 -7.79
N ALA A 150 -14.86 19.52 -6.57
CA ALA A 150 -15.05 18.57 -5.49
C ALA A 150 -16.45 18.73 -4.92
N VAL A 151 -17.22 17.65 -4.85
CA VAL A 151 -18.63 17.70 -4.44
C VAL A 151 -18.89 16.85 -3.21
N ASP A 152 -19.96 17.18 -2.49
CA ASP A 152 -20.44 16.33 -1.41
C ASP A 152 -21.53 15.41 -1.96
N LYS A 153 -21.21 14.13 -2.12
CA LYS A 153 -22.14 13.10 -2.61
C LYS A 153 -22.18 11.91 -1.66
N ALA A 154 -23.37 11.31 -1.55
CA ALA A 154 -23.56 10.00 -0.93
C ALA A 154 -23.55 8.90 -2.00
N ALA A 155 -23.26 7.67 -1.59
CA ALA A 155 -23.41 6.51 -2.47
C ALA A 155 -24.89 6.24 -2.81
N VAL A 156 -25.17 5.87 -4.05
CA VAL A 156 -26.51 5.50 -4.53
C VAL A 156 -26.70 4.00 -4.38
N GLY A 157 -27.83 3.59 -3.81
CA GLY A 157 -28.17 2.17 -3.63
C GLY A 157 -27.29 1.43 -2.61
N ARG A 158 -26.42 2.15 -1.88
CA ARG A 158 -25.54 1.61 -0.84
C ARG A 158 -25.49 2.52 0.38
N LEU A 159 -26.57 2.53 1.15
CA LEU A 159 -26.73 3.43 2.31
C LEU A 159 -25.65 3.22 3.39
N ASP A 160 -25.05 2.02 3.47
CA ASP A 160 -24.02 1.70 4.47
C ASP A 160 -22.63 2.27 4.14
N TYR A 161 -22.41 2.80 2.93
CA TYR A 161 -21.08 3.28 2.50
C TYR A 161 -20.75 4.70 2.97
N GLY A 162 -21.69 5.38 3.62
CA GLY A 162 -21.49 6.73 4.16
C GLY A 162 -21.28 7.80 3.07
N PRO A 163 -20.80 9.00 3.45
CA PRO A 163 -20.44 10.04 2.49
C PRO A 163 -19.21 9.62 1.68
N LEU A 164 -19.23 9.92 0.37
CA LEU A 164 -18.10 9.64 -0.52
C LEU A 164 -16.93 10.60 -0.25
N ARG A 165 -17.22 11.82 0.19
CA ARG A 165 -16.20 12.74 0.65
C ARG A 165 -15.83 12.42 2.09
N ARG A 166 -14.58 12.07 2.34
CA ARG A 166 -14.11 11.62 3.66
C ARG A 166 -12.61 11.79 3.82
N THR A 167 -12.15 11.76 5.07
CA THR A 167 -10.74 11.79 5.43
C THR A 167 -10.40 10.67 6.39
N GLN A 168 -9.11 10.39 6.50
CA GLN A 168 -8.55 9.57 7.57
C GLN A 168 -7.20 10.15 7.96
N SER A 169 -6.88 10.14 9.24
CA SER A 169 -5.52 10.36 9.70
C SER A 169 -5.07 9.14 10.49
N GLN A 170 -3.85 8.68 10.23
CA GLN A 170 -3.31 7.55 10.95
C GLN A 170 -1.83 7.70 11.24
N PHE A 171 -1.43 7.17 12.39
CA PHE A 171 -0.03 7.01 12.71
C PHE A 171 0.58 5.94 11.79
N ALA A 172 1.62 6.34 11.08
CA ALA A 172 2.33 5.48 10.16
C ALA A 172 3.50 4.80 10.89
N ASP A 173 4.47 5.58 11.35
CA ASP A 173 5.68 5.03 11.98
C ASP A 173 6.45 6.10 12.78
N TYR A 174 7.59 5.73 13.36
CA TYR A 174 8.61 6.64 13.86
C TYR A 174 9.82 6.66 12.92
N THR A 175 10.46 7.82 12.79
CA THR A 175 11.81 7.92 12.25
C THR A 175 12.84 7.35 13.22
N ALA A 176 14.10 7.20 12.78
CA ALA A 176 15.18 6.72 13.65
C ALA A 176 15.47 7.65 14.84
N ASP A 177 15.21 8.95 14.71
CA ASP A 177 15.33 9.97 15.76
C ASP A 177 14.05 10.13 16.60
N GLY A 178 13.02 9.31 16.38
CA GLY A 178 11.80 9.27 17.20
C GLY A 178 10.73 10.29 16.79
N LEU A 179 10.85 10.91 15.61
CA LEU A 179 9.79 11.75 15.06
C LEU A 179 8.62 10.89 14.59
N GLU A 180 7.39 11.30 14.94
CA GLU A 180 6.18 10.64 14.45
C GLU A 180 5.95 10.92 12.96
N ILE A 181 5.80 9.87 12.19
CA ILE A 181 5.35 9.88 10.80
C ILE A 181 3.85 9.64 10.81
N TRP A 182 3.10 10.56 10.23
CA TRP A 182 1.66 10.49 10.07
C TRP A 182 1.28 10.40 8.60
N GLU A 183 0.16 9.75 8.34
CA GLU A 183 -0.46 9.63 7.03
C GLU A 183 -1.84 10.30 7.07
N TYR A 184 -2.07 11.25 6.17
CA TYR A 184 -3.35 11.94 6.00
C TYR A 184 -3.93 11.58 4.64
N LEU A 185 -5.09 10.92 4.67
CA LEU A 185 -5.83 10.51 3.51
C LEU A 185 -7.03 11.43 3.29
N ALA A 186 -7.23 11.82 2.04
CA ALA A 186 -8.40 12.56 1.60
C ALA A 186 -9.02 11.86 0.38
N TYR A 187 -10.34 11.71 0.41
CA TYR A 187 -11.14 11.14 -0.67
C TYR A 187 -12.20 12.17 -1.04
N THR A 188 -12.32 12.49 -2.32
CA THR A 188 -13.40 13.36 -2.79
C THR A 188 -13.94 12.89 -4.12
N PRO A 189 -15.27 12.79 -4.27
CA PRO A 189 -15.87 12.69 -5.59
C PRO A 189 -15.69 14.03 -6.32
N VAL A 190 -15.50 13.94 -7.62
CA VAL A 190 -15.34 15.11 -8.49
C VAL A 190 -16.27 15.05 -9.67
N VAL A 191 -16.76 16.21 -10.07
CA VAL A 191 -17.54 16.40 -11.29
C VAL A 191 -16.79 17.36 -12.21
N ARG A 192 -17.10 17.29 -13.51
CA ARG A 192 -16.59 18.23 -14.50
C ARG A 192 -17.77 18.94 -15.18
N GLY A 193 -17.67 20.26 -15.28
CA GLY A 193 -18.71 21.11 -15.86
C GLY A 193 -19.10 20.66 -17.26
N GLY A 194 -20.41 20.50 -17.50
CA GLY A 194 -20.95 20.08 -18.79
C GLY A 194 -20.78 18.59 -19.12
N THR A 195 -20.32 17.76 -18.17
CA THR A 195 -20.22 16.31 -18.34
C THR A 195 -21.03 15.57 -17.29
N GLU A 196 -21.64 14.45 -17.69
CA GLU A 196 -22.26 13.52 -16.75
C GLU A 196 -21.20 12.62 -16.13
N GLY A 197 -21.42 12.24 -14.88
CA GLY A 197 -20.58 11.27 -14.17
C GLY A 197 -19.90 11.84 -12.93
N VAL A 198 -19.35 10.93 -12.14
CA VAL A 198 -18.61 11.23 -10.91
C VAL A 198 -17.29 10.48 -10.93
N GLY A 199 -16.21 11.25 -10.99
CA GLY A 199 -14.85 10.75 -10.82
C GLY A 199 -14.45 10.70 -9.36
N HIS A 200 -13.23 10.24 -9.13
CA HIS A 200 -12.66 10.10 -7.80
C HIS A 200 -11.29 10.73 -7.77
N LEU A 201 -11.04 11.55 -6.76
CA LEU A 201 -9.72 11.95 -6.34
C LEU A 201 -9.42 11.38 -4.97
N TRP A 202 -8.19 10.89 -4.85
CA TRP A 202 -7.61 10.41 -3.61
C TRP A 202 -6.27 11.06 -3.42
N MET A 203 -5.98 11.43 -2.18
CA MET A 203 -4.70 12.00 -1.80
C MET A 203 -4.20 11.32 -0.54
N GLN A 204 -2.89 11.11 -0.49
CA GLN A 204 -2.15 10.70 0.69
C GLN A 204 -0.99 11.66 0.89
N VAL A 205 -0.85 12.18 2.11
CA VAL A 205 0.32 12.93 2.54
C VAL A 205 0.97 12.18 3.70
N GLU A 206 2.22 11.77 3.53
CA GLU A 206 3.05 11.20 4.59
C GLU A 206 4.06 12.27 5.05
N THR A 207 4.10 12.55 6.35
CA THR A 207 4.89 13.67 6.90
C THR A 207 6.40 13.46 6.81
N LYS A 208 7.13 14.54 7.12
CA LYS A 208 8.59 14.61 7.25
C LYS A 208 9.25 13.35 7.82
N GLY A 209 10.41 13.01 7.24
CA GLY A 209 11.23 11.87 7.65
C GLY A 209 10.75 10.52 7.13
N ASN A 210 9.71 10.50 6.29
CA ASN A 210 9.20 9.28 5.70
C ASN A 210 10.13 8.67 4.65
N SER A 211 10.55 7.42 4.86
CA SER A 211 11.38 6.65 3.92
C SER A 211 10.65 5.48 3.25
N ARG A 212 9.33 5.31 3.42
CA ARG A 212 8.59 4.13 2.93
C ARG A 212 8.61 3.96 1.42
N VAL A 213 8.59 5.07 0.68
CA VAL A 213 8.71 5.09 -0.78
C VAL A 213 10.08 5.62 -1.13
N GLU A 214 11.07 4.74 -1.13
CA GLU A 214 12.42 5.08 -1.55
C GLU A 214 12.42 5.45 -3.04
N ASP A 215 13.21 6.45 -3.42
CA ASP A 215 13.44 6.87 -4.81
C ASP A 215 12.18 7.18 -5.65
N VAL A 216 11.50 8.28 -5.29
CA VAL A 216 10.46 8.93 -6.13
C VAL A 216 11.08 9.86 -7.18
N SER A 217 12.41 9.84 -7.35
CA SER A 217 13.10 10.62 -8.38
C SER A 217 13.12 9.91 -9.75
N GLY A 218 12.72 8.63 -9.78
CA GLY A 218 12.60 7.84 -11.00
C GLY A 218 11.34 6.99 -11.05
N CYS A 219 11.10 6.40 -12.22
CA CYS A 219 9.98 5.49 -12.45
C CYS A 219 10.14 4.12 -11.78
N GLY A 220 11.34 3.75 -11.32
CA GLY A 220 11.67 2.38 -10.91
C GLY A 220 10.89 1.88 -9.69
N MET A 221 10.76 2.69 -8.63
CA MET A 221 10.09 2.29 -7.38
C MET A 221 8.59 2.53 -7.41
N VAL A 222 8.15 3.64 -8.01
CA VAL A 222 6.72 3.98 -8.08
C VAL A 222 5.93 2.95 -8.90
N ILE A 223 6.52 2.41 -9.97
CA ILE A 223 5.90 1.32 -10.75
C ILE A 223 5.81 0.02 -9.93
N ARG A 224 6.77 -0.25 -9.04
CA ARG A 224 6.75 -1.45 -8.18
C ARG A 224 5.74 -1.34 -7.05
N GLN A 225 5.38 -0.13 -6.66
CA GLN A 225 4.38 0.12 -5.64
C GLN A 225 3.00 0.04 -6.26
N THR A 226 2.36 -1.13 -6.12
CA THR A 226 1.08 -1.50 -6.75
C THR A 226 -0.13 -0.72 -6.22
N TYR A 227 0.08 0.30 -5.39
CA TYR A 227 -0.96 1.13 -4.79
C TYR A 227 -0.52 2.60 -4.82
N PRO A 228 -1.39 3.55 -5.23
CA PRO A 228 -2.82 3.36 -5.52
C PRO A 228 -3.14 2.92 -6.95
N VAL A 229 -2.14 2.87 -7.84
CA VAL A 229 -2.30 2.44 -9.24
C VAL A 229 -2.01 0.94 -9.32
N THR A 230 -3.03 0.17 -9.66
CA THR A 230 -2.98 -1.29 -9.75
C THR A 230 -2.05 -1.74 -10.89
N ASP A 231 -1.41 -2.91 -10.70
CA ASP A 231 -0.66 -3.72 -11.68
C ASP A 231 0.81 -3.42 -11.99
N GLY A 232 1.36 -2.23 -11.71
CA GLY A 232 2.78 -1.93 -11.96
C GLY A 232 3.25 -2.16 -13.41
N SER A 233 2.31 -2.28 -14.35
CA SER A 233 2.55 -2.42 -15.79
C SER A 233 2.25 -1.12 -16.54
N GLY A 234 1.85 -0.09 -15.79
CA GLY A 234 1.51 1.24 -16.27
C GLY A 234 2.68 2.03 -16.89
N ARG A 235 2.31 3.05 -17.66
CA ARG A 235 3.27 4.05 -18.16
C ARG A 235 3.68 4.97 -17.02
N CYS A 236 4.96 5.30 -16.96
CA CYS A 236 5.48 6.30 -16.05
C CYS A 236 6.15 7.43 -16.83
N ASP A 237 5.78 8.66 -16.46
CA ASP A 237 6.35 9.89 -17.00
C ASP A 237 6.93 10.71 -15.84
N ILE A 238 8.04 11.43 -16.08
CA ILE A 238 8.54 12.45 -15.16
C ILE A 238 8.17 13.81 -15.74
N LEU A 239 7.38 14.58 -14.99
CA LEU A 239 6.95 15.92 -15.39
C LEU A 239 7.70 16.98 -14.59
N ASP A 240 8.09 18.05 -15.27
CA ASP A 240 8.57 19.26 -14.60
C ASP A 240 7.38 20.18 -14.28
N VAL A 241 7.27 20.58 -13.02
CA VAL A 241 6.30 21.58 -12.56
C VAL A 241 7.06 22.67 -11.81
N GLY A 242 7.47 23.71 -12.54
CA GLY A 242 8.18 24.84 -11.93
C GLY A 242 9.54 24.45 -11.36
N GLY A 243 10.29 23.60 -12.08
CA GLY A 243 11.60 23.11 -11.64
C GLY A 243 11.54 21.95 -10.64
N LYS A 244 10.34 21.45 -10.32
CA LYS A 244 10.12 20.28 -9.46
C LYS A 244 9.79 19.07 -10.33
N GLN A 245 10.53 17.98 -10.15
CA GLN A 245 10.26 16.72 -10.84
C GLN A 245 9.16 15.93 -10.12
N VAL A 246 8.13 15.56 -10.86
CA VAL A 246 6.98 14.80 -10.36
C VAL A 246 6.84 13.53 -11.17
N VAL A 247 6.78 12.39 -10.49
CA VAL A 247 6.55 11.10 -11.15
C VAL A 247 5.05 10.92 -11.33
N VAL A 248 4.60 10.68 -12.56
CA VAL A 248 3.20 10.36 -12.87
C VAL A 248 3.10 8.97 -13.47
N VAL A 249 2.38 8.08 -12.78
CA VAL A 249 2.11 6.72 -13.24
C VAL A 249 0.67 6.62 -13.72
N THR A 250 0.46 6.01 -14.89
CA THR A 250 -0.84 5.75 -15.49
C THR A 250 -1.02 4.26 -15.65
N ALA A 251 -2.10 3.69 -15.09
CA ALA A 251 -2.40 2.25 -15.18
C ALA A 251 -2.47 1.77 -16.63
N ALA A 252 -2.08 0.52 -16.88
CA ALA A 252 -2.20 -0.10 -18.20
C ALA A 252 -3.63 -0.55 -18.52
N GLY A 253 -4.46 -0.78 -17.49
CA GLY A 253 -5.83 -1.26 -17.65
C GLY A 253 -6.81 -0.67 -16.63
N PRO A 254 -8.12 -0.90 -16.83
CA PRO A 254 -9.19 -0.38 -15.98
C PRO A 254 -9.40 -1.19 -14.69
N GLU A 255 -8.42 -1.97 -14.24
CA GLU A 255 -8.61 -2.84 -13.07
C GLU A 255 -8.84 -2.01 -11.81
N ASN A 256 -10.02 -2.20 -11.19
CA ASN A 256 -10.47 -1.75 -9.87
C ASN A 256 -9.44 -0.97 -9.04
N GLY A 257 -9.21 0.30 -9.40
CA GLY A 257 -8.17 1.11 -8.76
C GLY A 257 -8.11 2.52 -9.33
N MET A 258 -7.05 3.24 -8.98
CA MET A 258 -6.77 4.55 -9.56
C MET A 258 -6.14 4.38 -10.94
N GLU A 259 -6.62 5.14 -11.91
CA GLU A 259 -6.14 5.08 -13.29
C GLU A 259 -4.84 5.87 -13.47
N GLN A 260 -4.58 6.84 -12.58
CA GLN A 260 -3.37 7.64 -12.62
C GLN A 260 -3.02 8.15 -11.22
N ALA A 261 -1.73 8.26 -10.90
CA ALA A 261 -1.24 8.90 -9.69
C ALA A 261 0.01 9.73 -9.96
N ALA A 262 0.10 10.89 -9.32
CA ALA A 262 1.28 11.73 -9.25
C ALA A 262 1.93 11.60 -7.87
N PHE A 263 3.26 11.54 -7.85
CA PHE A 263 4.08 11.36 -6.66
C PHE A 263 5.12 12.47 -6.61
N TYR A 264 5.17 13.18 -5.49
CA TYR A 264 6.16 14.21 -5.24
C TYR A 264 6.72 14.09 -3.83
N ARG A 265 8.04 14.25 -3.72
CA ARG A 265 8.76 14.24 -2.44
C ARG A 265 9.45 15.57 -2.22
N TYR A 266 9.18 16.15 -1.07
CA TYR A 266 9.86 17.34 -0.58
C TYR A 266 11.24 16.97 0.01
N ASP A 267 12.10 17.97 0.15
CA ASP A 267 13.49 17.79 0.61
C ASP A 267 13.59 17.22 2.04
N ASP A 268 12.56 17.42 2.86
CA ASP A 268 12.45 16.88 4.21
C ASP A 268 11.86 15.45 4.25
N SER A 269 11.70 14.84 3.09
CA SER A 269 11.08 13.53 2.90
C SER A 269 9.57 13.46 3.15
N THR A 270 8.86 14.58 3.20
CA THR A 270 7.40 14.59 3.06
C THR A 270 7.00 14.05 1.68
N LEU A 271 6.09 13.09 1.63
CA LEU A 271 5.61 12.47 0.39
C LEU A 271 4.16 12.84 0.15
N VAL A 272 3.87 13.40 -1.03
CA VAL A 272 2.52 13.68 -1.50
C VAL A 272 2.19 12.76 -2.68
N ILE A 273 1.08 12.03 -2.55
CA ILE A 273 0.53 11.19 -3.60
C ILE A 273 -0.86 11.72 -3.93
N VAL A 274 -1.11 12.00 -5.20
CA VAL A 274 -2.44 12.41 -5.69
C VAL A 274 -2.85 11.47 -6.81
N ALA A 275 -3.97 10.78 -6.63
CA ALA A 275 -4.45 9.80 -7.58
C ALA A 275 -5.88 10.11 -8.03
N GLN A 276 -6.22 9.61 -9.21
CA GLN A 276 -7.49 9.83 -9.83
C GLN A 276 -8.02 8.63 -10.60
N SER A 277 -9.34 8.54 -10.72
CA SER A 277 -10.03 7.65 -11.63
C SER A 277 -11.28 8.31 -12.20
N ARG A 278 -11.68 7.88 -13.41
CA ARG A 278 -12.97 8.22 -14.01
C ARG A 278 -14.18 7.78 -13.19
N GLU A 279 -14.04 6.67 -12.48
CA GLU A 279 -15.10 6.08 -11.67
C GLU A 279 -14.79 6.24 -10.19
N TYR A 280 -15.77 6.70 -9.41
CA TYR A 280 -15.77 6.46 -7.97
C TYR A 280 -16.37 5.07 -7.69
N LEU A 281 -15.50 4.07 -7.55
CA LEU A 281 -15.90 2.68 -7.33
C LEU A 281 -16.87 2.54 -6.14
N ASN A 282 -17.89 1.70 -6.32
CA ASN A 282 -18.95 1.44 -5.33
C ASN A 282 -19.82 2.66 -4.98
N SER A 283 -19.71 3.78 -5.70
CA SER A 283 -20.52 4.97 -5.43
C SER A 283 -21.94 4.88 -5.98
N GLY A 284 -22.19 4.00 -6.95
CA GLY A 284 -23.48 3.91 -7.65
C GLY A 284 -23.76 5.08 -8.61
N HIS A 285 -22.83 6.03 -8.76
CA HIS A 285 -22.89 7.07 -9.78
C HIS A 285 -22.23 6.58 -11.08
N PRO A 286 -22.68 7.07 -12.26
CA PRO A 286 -22.00 6.79 -13.51
C PRO A 286 -20.56 7.35 -13.49
N ALA A 287 -19.64 6.68 -14.16
CA ALA A 287 -18.26 7.16 -14.33
C ALA A 287 -18.21 8.37 -15.29
N LEU A 288 -17.21 9.24 -15.11
CA LEU A 288 -16.88 10.25 -16.10
C LEU A 288 -16.36 9.61 -17.40
N ALA A 289 -16.66 10.24 -18.54
CA ALA A 289 -16.13 9.79 -19.83
C ALA A 289 -14.60 9.86 -19.89
N GLU A 290 -14.00 10.86 -19.24
CA GLU A 290 -12.57 11.13 -19.20
C GLU A 290 -12.08 11.34 -17.77
N ARG A 291 -10.78 11.10 -17.53
CA ARG A 291 -10.15 11.33 -16.23
C ARG A 291 -10.37 12.77 -15.76
N PRO A 292 -10.66 13.02 -14.47
CA PRO A 292 -10.97 14.36 -13.95
C PRO A 292 -9.91 15.42 -14.24
N LEU A 293 -8.63 15.05 -14.20
CA LEU A 293 -7.48 15.93 -14.37
C LEU A 293 -6.56 15.41 -15.48
N THR A 294 -5.83 16.31 -16.12
CA THR A 294 -4.67 15.96 -16.96
C THR A 294 -3.48 15.54 -16.10
N SER A 295 -2.48 14.86 -16.68
CA SER A 295 -1.25 14.50 -15.96
C SER A 295 -0.54 15.73 -15.37
N GLN A 296 -0.51 16.85 -16.12
CA GLN A 296 0.12 18.09 -15.67
C GLN A 296 -0.64 18.72 -14.49
N GLN A 297 -1.97 18.72 -14.52
CA GLN A 297 -2.79 19.22 -13.41
C GLN A 297 -2.64 18.35 -12.16
N LEU A 298 -2.63 17.02 -12.33
CA LEU A 298 -2.41 16.09 -11.21
C LEU A 298 -1.03 16.30 -10.57
N ALA A 299 0.01 16.46 -11.40
CA ALA A 299 1.35 16.77 -10.94
C ALA A 299 1.45 18.14 -10.26
N ALA A 300 0.73 19.15 -10.76
CA ALA A 300 0.68 20.47 -10.17
C ALA A 300 0.08 20.46 -8.76
N ILE A 301 -0.95 19.65 -8.52
CA ILE A 301 -1.52 19.47 -7.17
C ILE A 301 -0.50 18.78 -6.25
N ALA A 302 0.23 17.78 -6.74
CA ALA A 302 1.21 17.05 -5.91
C ALA A 302 2.35 17.95 -5.38
N VAL A 303 2.71 19.01 -6.11
CA VAL A 303 3.74 19.99 -5.71
C VAL A 303 3.19 21.23 -5.01
N ASP A 304 1.88 21.31 -4.79
CA ASP A 304 1.26 22.46 -4.14
C ASP A 304 1.76 22.56 -2.68
N PRO A 305 2.35 23.70 -2.28
CA PRO A 305 2.90 23.89 -0.93
C PRO A 305 1.89 23.66 0.20
N LYS A 306 0.57 23.73 -0.06
CA LYS A 306 -0.47 23.41 0.92
C LYS A 306 -0.33 21.99 1.48
N PHE A 307 0.26 21.07 0.71
CA PHE A 307 0.43 19.67 1.11
C PHE A 307 1.82 19.37 1.69
N HIS A 308 2.68 20.37 1.84
CA HIS A 308 3.90 20.24 2.64
C HIS A 308 3.54 20.43 4.11
N LEU A 309 3.11 19.34 4.76
CA LEU A 309 2.66 19.37 6.14
C LEU A 309 3.86 19.33 7.10
N ASP A 310 3.89 20.31 8.01
CA ASP A 310 4.84 20.51 9.13
C ASP A 310 6.17 21.20 8.82
#